data_AF-A0A193LLI8-F1
#
_entry.id   AF-A0A193LLI8-F1
#
_cell.length_a   1.000
_cell.length_b   1.000
_cell.length_c   1.000
_cell.angle_alpha   90.00
_cell.angle_beta   90.00
_cell.angle_gamma   90.00
#
_symmetry.space_group_name_H-M   'P 1'
#
loop_
_entity.id
_entity.type
_entity.pdbx_description
1 polymer ?
#
loop_
_entity_poly.entity_id
_entity_poly.type
_entity_poly.pdbx_seq_one_letter_code
_entity_poly.pdbx_strand_id
1 'polypeptide(L)'
;MINLLAVALLVASTSSVSDANAATGTPSDYMYWQAADGAEKEGYIKEKMPPGFQVVITALDGPVYADEHGRTLYKWPLGALRNGSTGDRKDGPSACTDEKLRHSAGLMSPYPAGLLLPDADNRLSCAESWPPVLAAEGAEEVGKWTLAPRPDGSGQWAYDGYPLYTSHLDQKRGDVLGGSKIRSGGDGGVVREPVGPPPDVPSGFKVVSSTTGRLLVNDDEFSVYTWDGDEPNKSNCNQQCLMDWTPVPAPEIAVDQGEWTVVKQTTGFNQWAYRGKPLYTYNKDTRSRSFAGSDVPNWHNVYTQRAVLPPAEFTVQDAGFGGHVLADANGKTIYLYNCRDDSYAQLACDHPDSTQAYRLAICGNGDPALCLETFPYVEAAADARSASPLWTVLTIDPMTGHRPTAGQEGAMHVWAYRGRPVYTYRGDFEPGVTRGDGFGEFTGRRNGFKAFVLRDDFQGAAFRR
;
A
#
# COMPACT_ATOMS: atom_id res chain seq x y z
N MET A 1 35.67 -79.47 -33.13
CA MET A 1 36.07 -78.37 -32.23
C MET A 1 35.66 -77.07 -32.89
N ILE A 2 34.61 -76.43 -32.39
CA ILE A 2 34.30 -74.99 -32.47
C ILE A 2 33.11 -74.79 -31.52
N ASN A 3 33.37 -74.09 -30.41
CA ASN A 3 32.37 -73.56 -29.49
C ASN A 3 31.68 -72.38 -30.17
N LEU A 4 30.35 -72.33 -30.17
CA LEU A 4 29.62 -71.07 -30.32
C LEU A 4 28.74 -70.85 -29.09
N LEU A 5 29.19 -69.88 -28.29
CA LEU A 5 28.44 -69.22 -27.22
C LEU A 5 27.25 -68.46 -27.82
N ALA A 6 26.06 -68.67 -27.26
CA ALA A 6 24.89 -67.83 -27.50
C ALA A 6 25.03 -66.53 -26.68
N VAL A 7 24.93 -65.39 -27.36
CA VAL A 7 24.90 -64.04 -26.75
C VAL A 7 23.48 -63.76 -26.28
N ALA A 8 23.29 -63.62 -24.97
CA ALA A 8 22.06 -63.14 -24.37
C ALA A 8 22.05 -61.60 -24.36
N LEU A 9 21.09 -60.98 -25.07
CA LEU A 9 20.79 -59.55 -24.92
C LEU A 9 20.03 -59.32 -23.61
N LEU A 10 20.66 -58.61 -22.67
CA LEU A 10 19.96 -58.01 -21.53
C LEU A 10 19.18 -56.77 -22.00
N VAL A 11 17.87 -56.80 -21.86
CA VAL A 11 17.00 -55.62 -21.97
C VAL A 11 17.05 -54.90 -20.61
N ALA A 12 17.72 -53.76 -20.56
CA ALA A 12 17.73 -52.89 -19.38
C ALA A 12 16.38 -52.16 -19.29
N SER A 13 15.55 -52.56 -18.32
CA SER A 13 14.37 -51.81 -17.91
C SER A 13 14.81 -50.55 -17.16
N THR A 14 14.71 -49.39 -17.80
CA THR A 14 14.89 -48.10 -17.14
C THR A 14 13.68 -47.82 -16.25
N SER A 15 13.85 -48.03 -14.95
CA SER A 15 12.97 -47.50 -13.91
C SER A 15 13.05 -45.97 -13.94
N SER A 16 11.96 -45.33 -14.36
CA SER A 16 11.78 -43.88 -14.21
C SER A 16 11.70 -43.54 -12.73
N VAL A 17 12.75 -42.89 -12.23
CA VAL A 17 12.69 -42.16 -10.96
C VAL A 17 11.69 -41.03 -11.17
N SER A 18 10.57 -41.10 -10.46
CA SER A 18 9.65 -39.97 -10.33
C SER A 18 10.36 -38.90 -9.50
N ASP A 19 10.86 -37.87 -10.19
CA ASP A 19 11.28 -36.63 -9.55
C ASP A 19 10.06 -36.04 -8.85
N ALA A 20 10.04 -36.15 -7.52
CA ALA A 20 9.23 -35.30 -6.68
C ALA A 20 9.77 -33.88 -6.86
N ASN A 21 9.18 -33.13 -7.78
CA ASN A 21 9.39 -31.70 -7.88
C ASN A 21 9.14 -31.09 -6.50
N ALA A 22 10.20 -30.58 -5.89
CA ALA A 22 10.09 -29.57 -4.87
C ALA A 22 9.28 -28.42 -5.47
N ALA A 23 8.03 -28.30 -5.06
CA ALA A 23 7.17 -27.19 -5.42
C ALA A 23 7.69 -25.93 -4.70
N THR A 24 8.70 -25.28 -5.27
CA THR A 24 8.86 -23.83 -5.12
C THR A 24 7.82 -23.20 -6.03
N GLY A 25 6.58 -23.20 -5.55
CA GLY A 25 5.44 -22.68 -6.30
C GLY A 25 5.52 -21.18 -6.38
N THR A 26 5.52 -20.62 -7.60
CA THR A 26 5.22 -19.21 -7.79
C THR A 26 3.91 -18.88 -7.09
N PRO A 27 3.85 -17.82 -6.26
CA PRO A 27 2.61 -17.41 -5.62
C PRO A 27 1.50 -17.23 -6.66
N SER A 28 0.33 -17.81 -6.41
CA SER A 28 -0.85 -17.56 -7.24
C SER A 28 -1.18 -16.08 -7.18
N ASP A 29 -1.42 -15.46 -8.34
CA ASP A 29 -1.83 -14.05 -8.45
C ASP A 29 -3.04 -13.70 -7.54
N TYR A 30 -3.91 -14.69 -7.31
CA TYR A 30 -5.09 -14.57 -6.44
C TYR A 30 -4.77 -14.46 -4.94
N MET A 31 -3.53 -14.75 -4.53
CA MET A 31 -3.08 -14.59 -3.14
C MET A 31 -3.13 -13.11 -2.72
N TYR A 32 -2.64 -12.22 -3.59
CA TYR A 32 -2.48 -10.80 -3.28
C TYR A 32 -3.51 -9.91 -3.93
N TRP A 33 -4.00 -10.31 -5.09
CA TRP A 33 -4.79 -9.44 -5.94
C TRP A 33 -6.13 -10.06 -6.32
N GLN A 34 -7.02 -9.19 -6.76
CA GLN A 34 -8.23 -9.59 -7.46
C GLN A 34 -8.17 -9.15 -8.93
N ALA A 35 -8.99 -9.79 -9.76
CA ALA A 35 -9.23 -9.34 -11.13
C ALA A 35 -9.85 -7.93 -11.14
N ALA A 36 -9.72 -7.20 -12.25
CA ALA A 36 -10.21 -5.83 -12.35
C ALA A 36 -11.75 -5.72 -12.34
N ASP A 37 -12.44 -6.78 -12.75
CA ASP A 37 -13.89 -6.96 -12.63
C ASP A 37 -14.29 -7.61 -11.30
N GLY A 38 -13.34 -7.79 -10.38
CA GLY A 38 -13.57 -8.29 -9.03
C GLY A 38 -14.63 -7.49 -8.29
N ALA A 39 -15.58 -8.20 -7.69
CA ALA A 39 -16.70 -7.58 -6.98
C ALA A 39 -16.37 -7.20 -5.52
N GLU A 40 -15.23 -7.67 -4.99
CA GLU A 40 -14.87 -7.52 -3.59
C GLU A 40 -14.44 -6.09 -3.25
N LYS A 41 -15.33 -5.37 -2.58
CA LYS A 41 -15.10 -4.00 -2.10
C LYS A 41 -15.34 -3.95 -0.60
N GLU A 42 -14.56 -3.15 0.10
CA GLU A 42 -14.72 -3.01 1.55
C GLU A 42 -16.04 -2.30 1.88
N GLY A 43 -16.86 -2.94 2.71
CA GLY A 43 -18.04 -2.34 3.32
C GLY A 43 -17.69 -1.29 4.37
N TYR A 44 -18.59 -0.33 4.57
CA TYR A 44 -18.41 0.74 5.55
C TYR A 44 -19.71 1.09 6.28
N ILE A 45 -19.56 1.58 7.50
CA ILE A 45 -20.66 2.08 8.32
C ILE A 45 -21.08 3.45 7.77
N LYS A 46 -22.34 3.58 7.37
CA LYS A 46 -22.88 4.85 6.85
C LYS A 46 -23.02 5.85 8.00
N GLU A 47 -22.31 6.98 7.88
CA GLU A 47 -22.44 8.12 8.76
C GLU A 47 -23.16 9.28 8.04
N LYS A 48 -23.80 10.18 8.79
CA LYS A 48 -24.32 11.43 8.23
C LYS A 48 -23.15 12.31 7.77
N MET A 49 -23.32 12.99 6.64
CA MET A 49 -22.33 13.88 6.06
C MET A 49 -22.98 15.21 5.67
N PRO A 50 -22.23 16.32 5.64
CA PRO A 50 -22.72 17.57 5.08
C PRO A 50 -23.05 17.44 3.58
N PRO A 51 -23.93 18.30 3.04
CA PRO A 51 -24.22 18.32 1.60
C PRO A 51 -22.95 18.52 0.76
N GLY A 52 -22.89 17.89 -0.40
CA GLY A 52 -21.74 18.01 -1.33
C GLY A 52 -20.61 17.00 -1.08
N PHE A 53 -20.61 16.28 0.05
CA PHE A 53 -19.67 15.19 0.28
C PHE A 53 -20.26 13.82 -0.07
N GLN A 54 -19.36 12.90 -0.39
CA GLN A 54 -19.71 11.52 -0.75
C GLN A 54 -18.66 10.53 -0.26
N VAL A 55 -19.01 9.25 -0.29
CA VAL A 55 -18.05 8.15 -0.08
C VAL A 55 -17.65 7.57 -1.44
N VAL A 56 -16.35 7.44 -1.67
CA VAL A 56 -15.78 6.79 -2.86
C VAL A 56 -14.97 5.58 -2.41
N ILE A 57 -15.21 4.42 -3.01
CA ILE A 57 -14.39 3.22 -2.80
C ILE A 57 -13.19 3.30 -3.73
N THR A 58 -12.00 3.47 -3.16
CA THR A 58 -10.74 3.64 -3.89
C THR A 58 -10.10 2.28 -4.17
N ALA A 59 -9.09 2.25 -5.05
CA ALA A 59 -8.48 0.99 -5.49
C ALA A 59 -7.66 0.26 -4.41
N LEU A 60 -7.16 0.97 -3.40
CA LEU A 60 -6.30 0.41 -2.35
C LEU A 60 -6.73 0.80 -0.94
N ASP A 61 -7.03 2.08 -0.74
CA ASP A 61 -7.32 2.66 0.57
C ASP A 61 -8.78 2.43 1.01
N GLY A 62 -9.54 1.60 0.29
CA GLY A 62 -10.96 1.31 0.52
C GLY A 62 -11.84 2.57 0.47
N PRO A 63 -12.93 2.62 1.27
CA PRO A 63 -13.82 3.77 1.35
C PRO A 63 -13.12 5.02 1.90
N VAL A 64 -13.26 6.13 1.19
CA VAL A 64 -12.80 7.47 1.60
C VAL A 64 -13.92 8.48 1.43
N TYR A 65 -13.90 9.52 2.24
CA TYR A 65 -14.69 10.71 1.99
C TYR A 65 -14.09 11.48 0.83
N ALA A 66 -14.96 12.03 -0.02
CA ALA A 66 -14.57 12.82 -1.17
C ALA A 66 -15.50 14.04 -1.31
N ASP A 67 -14.98 15.09 -1.94
CA ASP A 67 -15.77 16.27 -2.32
C ASP A 67 -16.79 15.95 -3.43
N GLU A 68 -17.54 16.96 -3.86
CA GLU A 68 -18.58 16.80 -4.90
C GLU A 68 -18.02 16.31 -6.24
N HIS A 69 -16.75 16.62 -6.53
CA HIS A 69 -16.02 16.21 -7.73
C HIS A 69 -15.40 14.80 -7.59
N GLY A 70 -15.42 14.22 -6.39
CA GLY A 70 -14.88 12.90 -6.10
C GLY A 70 -13.39 12.90 -5.74
N ARG A 71 -12.79 14.06 -5.43
CA ARG A 71 -11.42 14.16 -4.92
C ARG A 71 -11.37 13.73 -3.46
N THR A 72 -10.38 12.91 -3.11
CA THR A 72 -10.25 12.34 -1.77
C THR A 72 -9.98 13.42 -0.72
N LEU A 73 -10.59 13.28 0.46
CA LEU A 73 -10.34 14.14 1.60
C LEU A 73 -9.26 13.54 2.51
N TYR A 74 -8.41 14.40 3.03
CA TYR A 74 -7.27 14.04 3.87
C TYR A 74 -7.27 14.83 5.16
N LYS A 75 -6.70 14.23 6.21
CA LYS A 75 -6.31 14.90 7.45
C LYS A 75 -4.80 14.86 7.61
N TRP A 76 -4.25 15.75 8.42
CA TRP A 76 -2.82 15.78 8.72
C TRP A 76 -2.59 15.82 10.23
N PRO A 77 -2.72 14.69 10.94
CA PRO A 77 -2.59 14.69 12.40
C PRO A 77 -1.17 15.04 12.83
N LEU A 78 -1.04 15.76 13.96
CA LEU A 78 0.24 16.09 14.58
C LEU A 78 1.06 14.82 14.84
N GLY A 79 2.24 14.74 14.22
CA GLY A 79 3.19 13.65 14.38
C GLY A 79 4.51 14.14 14.97
N ALA A 80 5.14 13.29 15.79
CA ALA A 80 6.47 13.53 16.31
C ALA A 80 7.54 13.12 15.28
N LEU A 81 8.53 13.99 15.13
CA LEU A 81 9.78 13.74 14.42
C LEU A 81 10.94 13.83 15.43
N ARG A 82 12.18 13.59 14.98
CA ARG A 82 13.33 13.51 15.90
C ARG A 82 13.53 14.77 16.73
N ASN A 83 13.36 15.95 16.12
CA ASN A 83 13.63 17.25 16.74
C ASN A 83 12.37 18.13 16.89
N GLY A 84 11.18 17.53 17.01
CA GLY A 84 9.96 18.30 17.21
C GLY A 84 8.71 17.58 16.72
N SER A 85 7.67 18.33 16.42
CA SER A 85 6.42 17.80 15.87
C SER A 85 5.86 18.76 14.83
N THR A 86 5.14 18.20 13.86
CA THR A 86 4.43 18.96 12.83
C THR A 86 3.13 18.24 12.46
N GLY A 87 2.19 18.97 11.87
CA GLY A 87 0.82 18.54 11.63
C GLY A 87 -0.20 19.33 12.44
N ASP A 88 -1.47 19.05 12.16
CA ASP A 88 -2.63 19.68 12.77
C ASP A 88 -2.91 19.06 14.14
N ARG A 89 -3.16 19.91 15.12
CA ARG A 89 -3.68 19.49 16.42
C ARG A 89 -5.17 19.17 16.28
N LYS A 90 -5.62 18.12 16.97
CA LYS A 90 -7.05 17.83 17.11
C LYS A 90 -7.75 19.05 17.74
N ASP A 91 -8.90 19.40 17.18
CA ASP A 91 -9.75 20.53 17.56
C ASP A 91 -9.04 21.90 17.47
N GLY A 92 -7.97 21.98 16.68
CA GLY A 92 -7.19 23.20 16.44
C GLY A 92 -7.33 23.74 15.01
N PRO A 93 -6.81 24.95 14.75
CA PRO A 93 -6.71 25.48 13.40
C PRO A 93 -5.70 24.66 12.57
N SER A 94 -5.83 24.76 11.25
CA SER A 94 -4.87 24.21 10.30
C SER A 94 -3.48 24.83 10.47
N ALA A 95 -2.45 23.99 10.51
CA ALA A 95 -1.04 24.38 10.41
C ALA A 95 -0.56 24.46 8.95
N CYS A 96 -1.42 24.13 7.98
CA CYS A 96 -1.13 24.17 6.56
C CYS A 96 -1.53 25.52 5.97
N THR A 97 -0.53 26.37 5.69
CA THR A 97 -0.73 27.77 5.29
C THR A 97 -0.35 28.02 3.83
N ASP A 98 -0.70 29.20 3.34
CA ASP A 98 -0.28 29.73 2.05
C ASP A 98 1.19 30.21 2.02
N GLU A 99 1.88 30.16 3.16
CA GLU A 99 3.30 30.51 3.23
C GLU A 99 4.15 29.51 2.45
N LYS A 100 4.95 30.02 1.52
CA LYS A 100 5.97 29.23 0.83
C LYS A 100 7.18 29.07 1.73
N LEU A 101 7.28 27.90 2.36
CA LEU A 101 8.40 27.56 3.22
C LEU A 101 9.68 27.34 2.38
N ARG A 102 10.67 28.22 2.57
CA ARG A 102 11.93 28.22 1.79
C ARG A 102 13.09 27.56 2.51
N HIS A 103 12.97 27.33 3.82
CA HIS A 103 14.04 26.78 4.64
C HIS A 103 13.62 25.51 5.37
N SER A 104 14.59 24.65 5.66
CA SER A 104 14.40 23.48 6.53
C SER A 104 13.94 23.92 7.92
N ALA A 105 13.01 23.14 8.48
CA ALA A 105 12.54 23.28 9.85
C ALA A 105 13.49 22.60 10.84
N GLY A 106 14.41 21.74 10.39
CA GLY A 106 15.36 21.04 11.25
C GLY A 106 14.71 19.99 12.13
N LEU A 107 13.53 19.50 11.72
CA LEU A 107 12.76 18.49 12.47
C LEU A 107 13.39 17.10 12.36
N MET A 108 14.29 16.91 11.39
CA MET A 108 15.01 15.67 11.13
C MET A 108 16.53 15.82 11.33
N SER A 109 17.04 15.29 12.45
CA SER A 109 18.49 15.12 12.68
C SER A 109 19.12 14.22 11.61
N PRO A 110 20.31 14.54 11.06
CA PRO A 110 21.27 15.53 11.56
C PRO A 110 21.14 16.93 10.96
N TYR A 111 20.11 17.20 10.14
CA TYR A 111 20.01 18.46 9.41
C TYR A 111 19.50 19.59 10.31
N PRO A 112 20.24 20.71 10.44
CA PRO A 112 19.77 21.86 11.19
C PRO A 112 18.65 22.60 10.45
N ALA A 113 17.93 23.42 11.19
CA ALA A 113 16.99 24.38 10.61
C ALA A 113 17.73 25.49 9.83
N GLY A 114 17.05 26.12 8.90
CA GLY A 114 17.55 27.30 8.18
C GLY A 114 18.33 27.00 6.89
N LEU A 115 18.44 25.74 6.47
CA LEU A 115 19.03 25.40 5.18
C LEU A 115 18.04 25.72 4.06
N LEU A 116 18.51 26.32 2.96
CA LEU A 116 17.66 26.58 1.80
C LEU A 116 17.17 25.26 1.19
N LEU A 117 15.86 25.12 1.01
CA LEU A 117 15.26 23.95 0.38
C LEU A 117 15.49 23.99 -1.15
N PRO A 118 15.56 22.83 -1.83
CA PRO A 118 15.62 22.78 -3.29
C PRO A 118 14.47 23.54 -3.93
N ASP A 119 14.76 24.22 -5.05
CA ASP A 119 13.80 24.99 -5.84
C ASP A 119 13.00 26.01 -5.02
N ALA A 120 13.60 26.58 -3.97
CA ALA A 120 12.95 27.45 -2.97
C ALA A 120 12.02 28.53 -3.55
N ASP A 121 12.34 29.07 -4.72
CA ASP A 121 11.57 30.14 -5.37
C ASP A 121 10.31 29.63 -6.09
N ASN A 122 10.29 28.35 -6.47
CA ASN A 122 9.23 27.72 -7.27
C ASN A 122 8.43 26.67 -6.48
N ARG A 123 8.66 26.55 -5.17
CA ARG A 123 7.94 25.59 -4.32
C ARG A 123 6.46 25.97 -4.21
N LEU A 124 5.64 24.93 -4.06
CA LEU A 124 4.26 25.09 -3.62
C LEU A 124 4.23 25.40 -2.13
N SER A 125 3.28 26.24 -1.71
CA SER A 125 2.90 26.35 -0.30
C SER A 125 2.22 25.05 0.16
N CYS A 126 2.00 24.96 1.46
CA CYS A 126 1.26 23.84 2.01
C CYS A 126 -0.17 23.80 1.43
N ALA A 127 -0.87 24.95 1.44
CA ALA A 127 -2.24 25.06 0.94
C ALA A 127 -2.35 24.91 -0.58
N GLU A 128 -1.31 25.24 -1.37
CA GLU A 128 -1.27 24.92 -2.80
C GLU A 128 -1.15 23.40 -3.03
N SER A 129 -0.36 22.71 -2.20
CA SER A 129 -0.20 21.25 -2.29
C SER A 129 -1.40 20.48 -1.74
N TRP A 130 -2.02 21.04 -0.70
CA TRP A 130 -3.12 20.49 0.07
C TRP A 130 -4.23 21.53 0.20
N PRO A 131 -5.03 21.77 -0.85
CA PRO A 131 -6.07 22.79 -0.80
C PRO A 131 -7.06 22.51 0.33
N PRO A 132 -7.32 23.49 1.22
CA PRO A 132 -8.25 23.33 2.33
C PRO A 132 -9.67 23.13 1.82
N VAL A 133 -10.42 22.24 2.48
CA VAL A 133 -11.84 22.02 2.17
C VAL A 133 -12.65 23.11 2.87
N LEU A 134 -12.91 24.20 2.17
CA LEU A 134 -13.65 25.34 2.72
C LEU A 134 -15.12 24.97 2.95
N ALA A 135 -15.68 25.50 4.04
CA ALA A 135 -17.09 25.41 4.34
C ALA A 135 -17.83 26.62 3.75
N ALA A 136 -19.03 26.39 3.22
CA ALA A 136 -19.90 27.46 2.78
C ALA A 136 -20.34 28.33 3.97
N GLU A 137 -20.68 29.60 3.68
CA GLU A 137 -21.26 30.48 4.70
C GLU A 137 -22.54 29.86 5.29
N GLY A 138 -22.63 29.84 6.62
CA GLY A 138 -23.78 29.23 7.32
C GLY A 138 -23.79 27.70 7.32
N ALA A 139 -22.69 27.03 6.99
CA ALA A 139 -22.58 25.57 7.12
C ALA A 139 -22.87 25.10 8.55
N GLU A 140 -23.61 24.00 8.68
CA GLU A 140 -23.96 23.38 9.97
C GLU A 140 -23.16 22.11 10.21
N GLU A 141 -22.63 21.96 11.42
CA GLU A 141 -21.90 20.76 11.85
C GLU A 141 -22.82 19.54 11.94
N VAL A 142 -22.32 18.36 11.57
CA VAL A 142 -23.10 17.12 11.58
C VAL A 142 -22.25 15.95 12.08
N GLY A 143 -22.58 15.46 13.27
CA GLY A 143 -21.88 14.31 13.86
C GLY A 143 -20.40 14.62 14.11
N LYS A 144 -19.49 13.93 13.41
CA LYS A 144 -18.04 14.16 13.48
C LYS A 144 -17.54 15.26 12.55
N TRP A 145 -18.41 15.80 11.68
CA TRP A 145 -18.07 16.89 10.77
C TRP A 145 -18.26 18.22 11.48
N THR A 146 -17.16 18.92 11.71
CA THR A 146 -17.12 20.19 12.45
C THR A 146 -16.47 21.29 11.60
N LEU A 147 -16.51 22.54 12.07
CA LEU A 147 -15.88 23.68 11.42
C LEU A 147 -14.62 24.13 12.18
N ALA A 148 -13.46 24.03 11.53
CA ALA A 148 -12.21 24.57 12.03
C ALA A 148 -12.05 26.04 11.59
N PRO A 149 -11.67 26.95 12.50
CA PRO A 149 -11.47 28.36 12.16
C PRO A 149 -10.20 28.56 11.33
N ARG A 150 -10.24 29.48 10.36
CA ARG A 150 -9.06 29.94 9.60
C ARG A 150 -8.70 31.38 9.93
N PRO A 151 -7.42 31.79 9.77
CA PRO A 151 -6.99 33.16 10.00
C PRO A 151 -7.66 34.22 9.11
N ASP A 152 -8.10 33.82 7.92
CA ASP A 152 -8.81 34.68 6.95
C ASP A 152 -10.30 34.88 7.30
N GLY A 153 -10.78 34.27 8.38
CA GLY A 153 -12.18 34.33 8.83
C GLY A 153 -13.12 33.31 8.16
N SER A 154 -12.65 32.56 7.16
CA SER A 154 -13.43 31.48 6.56
C SER A 154 -13.44 30.22 7.44
N GLY A 155 -14.44 29.38 7.26
CA GLY A 155 -14.51 28.06 7.90
C GLY A 155 -13.86 26.99 7.03
N GLN A 156 -13.16 26.05 7.65
CA GLN A 156 -12.68 24.82 7.00
C GLN A 156 -13.41 23.62 7.58
N TRP A 157 -13.87 22.70 6.74
CA TRP A 157 -14.40 21.44 7.23
C TRP A 157 -13.33 20.65 7.97
N ALA A 158 -13.70 20.10 9.12
CA ALA A 158 -12.92 19.16 9.90
C ALA A 158 -13.69 17.86 10.09
N TYR A 159 -12.98 16.75 10.23
CA TYR A 159 -13.58 15.47 10.61
C TYR A 159 -12.84 14.87 11.80
N ASP A 160 -13.60 14.48 12.82
CA ASP A 160 -13.06 14.01 14.10
C ASP A 160 -12.00 14.97 14.67
N GLY A 161 -12.27 16.27 14.55
CA GLY A 161 -11.44 17.35 15.07
C GLY A 161 -10.23 17.73 14.20
N TYR A 162 -10.01 17.10 13.04
CA TYR A 162 -8.88 17.45 12.16
C TYR A 162 -9.34 18.21 10.91
N PRO A 163 -8.73 19.37 10.58
CA PRO A 163 -9.00 20.09 9.33
C PRO A 163 -8.79 19.19 8.11
N LEU A 164 -9.68 19.34 7.11
CA LEU A 164 -9.69 18.52 5.91
C LEU A 164 -9.08 19.24 4.71
N TYR A 165 -8.39 18.47 3.87
CA TYR A 165 -7.76 18.92 2.64
C TYR A 165 -8.13 18.01 1.48
N THR A 166 -8.09 18.56 0.27
CA THR A 166 -7.90 17.75 -0.96
C THR A 166 -6.41 17.70 -1.31
N SER A 167 -6.00 16.87 -2.27
CA SER A 167 -4.65 16.90 -2.81
C SER A 167 -4.63 17.51 -4.21
N HIS A 168 -3.66 18.36 -4.52
CA HIS A 168 -3.45 18.84 -5.89
C HIS A 168 -3.05 17.72 -6.87
N LEU A 169 -2.62 16.56 -6.35
CA LEU A 169 -2.29 15.40 -7.16
C LEU A 169 -3.53 14.60 -7.57
N ASP A 170 -4.65 14.70 -6.85
CA ASP A 170 -5.86 13.93 -7.16
C ASP A 170 -6.64 14.58 -8.30
N GLN A 171 -6.63 13.96 -9.47
CA GLN A 171 -7.20 14.51 -10.70
C GLN A 171 -8.51 13.85 -11.09
N LYS A 172 -8.73 12.60 -10.65
CA LYS A 172 -9.88 11.78 -10.99
C LYS A 172 -10.59 11.31 -9.73
N ARG A 173 -11.88 10.99 -9.89
CA ARG A 173 -12.68 10.40 -8.83
C ARG A 173 -12.00 9.14 -8.28
N GLY A 174 -11.78 9.10 -6.97
CA GLY A 174 -11.19 7.96 -6.27
C GLY A 174 -9.66 7.88 -6.36
N ASP A 175 -9.01 8.90 -6.94
CA ASP A 175 -7.57 9.08 -6.81
C ASP A 175 -7.19 9.24 -5.33
N VAL A 176 -6.11 8.58 -4.95
CA VAL A 176 -5.45 8.77 -3.66
C VAL A 176 -3.96 8.91 -3.94
N LEU A 177 -3.53 10.01 -4.53
CA LEU A 177 -2.15 10.19 -5.01
C LEU A 177 -1.29 10.98 -4.01
N GLY A 178 -1.93 11.82 -3.18
CA GLY A 178 -1.24 12.65 -2.17
C GLY A 178 -0.80 11.91 -0.90
N GLY A 179 -1.53 10.88 -0.48
CA GLY A 179 -1.36 10.22 0.82
C GLY A 179 -1.71 8.72 0.76
N SER A 180 -1.78 8.05 1.92
CA SER A 180 -2.08 6.60 2.01
C SER A 180 -2.60 6.23 3.40
N LYS A 181 -3.47 5.21 3.52
CA LYS A 181 -3.81 4.55 4.80
C LYS A 181 -2.77 3.54 5.24
N ILE A 182 -1.80 3.18 4.39
CA ILE A 182 -0.65 2.37 4.81
C ILE A 182 0.15 3.22 5.79
N ARG A 183 0.38 2.67 6.98
CA ARG A 183 0.98 3.41 8.10
C ARG A 183 2.35 3.97 7.71
N SER A 184 2.52 5.28 7.85
CA SER A 184 3.85 5.88 7.91
C SER A 184 4.29 6.02 9.37
N GLY A 185 5.58 5.85 9.66
CA GLY A 185 6.06 5.93 11.04
C GLY A 185 7.57 5.95 11.18
N GLY A 186 8.02 6.42 12.35
CA GLY A 186 9.43 6.66 12.62
C GLY A 186 9.95 7.81 11.75
N ASP A 187 11.07 7.58 11.06
CA ASP A 187 11.78 8.63 10.34
C ASP A 187 11.18 8.97 8.95
N GLY A 188 10.07 8.35 8.54
CA GLY A 188 9.43 8.54 7.23
C GLY A 188 8.72 9.89 7.01
N GLY A 189 8.62 10.72 8.05
CA GLY A 189 7.91 12.01 8.01
C GLY A 189 6.46 11.93 8.49
N VAL A 190 5.83 13.10 8.63
CA VAL A 190 4.41 13.21 9.01
C VAL A 190 3.56 13.43 7.75
N VAL A 191 2.77 12.44 7.37
CA VAL A 191 2.03 12.41 6.10
C VAL A 191 0.55 12.76 6.27
N ARG A 192 -0.09 13.18 5.17
CA ARG A 192 -1.55 13.28 5.10
C ARG A 192 -2.14 11.90 4.90
N GLU A 193 -3.21 11.63 5.62
CA GLU A 193 -3.93 10.36 5.62
C GLU A 193 -5.31 10.57 5.00
N PRO A 194 -5.74 9.74 4.03
CA PRO A 194 -7.07 9.86 3.49
C PRO A 194 -8.09 9.43 4.55
N VAL A 195 -9.13 10.24 4.70
CA VAL A 195 -10.19 10.06 5.70
C VAL A 195 -11.34 9.29 5.06
N GLY A 196 -11.98 8.41 5.82
CA GLY A 196 -13.16 7.70 5.35
C GLY A 196 -14.05 7.24 6.50
N PRO A 197 -15.23 6.71 6.16
CA PRO A 197 -16.12 6.11 7.14
C PRO A 197 -15.45 4.90 7.82
N PRO A 198 -15.89 4.53 9.03
CA PRO A 198 -15.43 3.31 9.68
C PRO A 198 -15.71 2.06 8.83
N PRO A 199 -14.81 1.06 8.78
CA PRO A 199 -15.09 -0.22 8.13
C PRO A 199 -16.30 -0.93 8.76
N ASP A 200 -17.11 -1.60 7.94
CA ASP A 200 -18.26 -2.41 8.39
C ASP A 200 -17.80 -3.80 8.83
N VAL A 201 -17.12 -3.85 9.97
CA VAL A 201 -16.63 -5.09 10.61
C VAL A 201 -17.14 -5.17 12.05
N PRO A 202 -17.52 -6.36 12.55
CA PRO A 202 -17.93 -6.53 13.95
C PRO A 202 -16.85 -6.10 14.94
N SER A 203 -17.27 -5.77 16.15
CA SER A 203 -16.35 -5.66 17.29
C SER A 203 -15.55 -6.96 17.43
N GLY A 204 -14.24 -6.88 17.66
CA GLY A 204 -13.37 -8.06 17.57
C GLY A 204 -12.45 -8.04 16.35
N PHE A 205 -12.71 -7.17 15.38
CA PHE A 205 -11.95 -7.09 14.14
C PHE A 205 -11.43 -5.68 13.83
N LYS A 206 -10.34 -5.64 13.08
CA LYS A 206 -9.75 -4.43 12.51
C LYS A 206 -9.42 -4.66 11.04
N VAL A 207 -9.32 -3.57 10.29
CA VAL A 207 -8.87 -3.59 8.89
C VAL A 207 -7.54 -2.86 8.78
N VAL A 208 -6.50 -3.55 8.32
CA VAL A 208 -5.15 -3.01 8.17
C VAL A 208 -4.81 -2.86 6.69
N SER A 209 -4.32 -1.69 6.31
CA SER A 209 -3.93 -1.41 4.93
C SER A 209 -2.51 -1.89 4.63
N SER A 210 -2.33 -2.58 3.50
CA SER A 210 -1.06 -3.05 2.95
C SER A 210 -0.90 -2.63 1.49
N THR A 211 0.25 -2.95 0.89
CA THR A 211 0.49 -2.83 -0.56
C THR A 211 -0.42 -3.72 -1.41
N THR A 212 -1.02 -4.75 -0.82
CA THR A 212 -1.86 -5.76 -1.49
C THR A 212 -3.35 -5.59 -1.21
N GLY A 213 -3.75 -4.70 -0.29
CA GLY A 213 -5.17 -4.41 -0.03
C GLY A 213 -5.47 -4.05 1.42
N ARG A 214 -6.72 -4.32 1.82
CA ARG A 214 -7.31 -4.06 3.13
C ARG A 214 -7.50 -5.39 3.86
N LEU A 215 -6.47 -5.80 4.59
CA LEU A 215 -6.42 -7.08 5.32
C LEU A 215 -7.33 -7.04 6.55
N LEU A 216 -8.15 -8.08 6.73
CA LEU A 216 -8.94 -8.29 7.94
C LEU A 216 -8.08 -9.00 8.99
N VAL A 217 -8.08 -8.46 10.20
CA VAL A 217 -7.38 -9.02 11.36
C VAL A 217 -8.29 -8.99 12.58
N ASN A 218 -8.01 -9.78 13.61
CA ASN A 218 -8.70 -9.67 14.89
C ASN A 218 -8.23 -8.44 15.70
N ASP A 219 -8.80 -8.21 16.87
CA ASP A 219 -8.45 -7.08 17.74
C ASP A 219 -6.98 -7.07 18.21
N ASP A 220 -6.35 -8.23 18.30
CA ASP A 220 -4.91 -8.41 18.60
C ASP A 220 -4.02 -8.32 17.34
N GLU A 221 -4.62 -7.93 16.21
CA GLU A 221 -4.00 -7.81 14.88
C GLU A 221 -3.49 -9.13 14.27
N PHE A 222 -3.88 -10.29 14.78
CA PHE A 222 -3.63 -11.56 14.09
C PHE A 222 -4.51 -11.67 12.85
N SER A 223 -3.90 -12.16 11.77
CA SER A 223 -4.61 -12.44 10.52
C SER A 223 -5.73 -13.45 10.76
N VAL A 224 -6.83 -13.23 10.05
CA VAL A 224 -7.91 -14.21 9.96
C VAL A 224 -7.92 -14.86 8.58
N TYR A 225 -8.31 -16.12 8.56
CA TYR A 225 -8.19 -17.00 7.41
C TYR A 225 -9.51 -17.66 7.09
N THR A 226 -9.64 -18.08 5.84
CA THR A 226 -10.73 -18.95 5.35
C THR A 226 -10.12 -20.15 4.67
N TRP A 227 -10.89 -21.24 4.59
CA TRP A 227 -10.47 -22.49 3.96
C TRP A 227 -11.41 -22.84 2.80
N ASP A 228 -10.87 -23.26 1.66
CA ASP A 228 -11.68 -23.62 0.50
C ASP A 228 -12.45 -24.94 0.66
N GLY A 229 -12.10 -25.74 1.67
CA GLY A 229 -12.84 -26.96 2.00
C GLY A 229 -14.14 -26.72 2.77
N ASP A 230 -14.42 -25.48 3.19
CA ASP A 230 -15.68 -25.12 3.84
C ASP A 230 -16.82 -24.91 2.83
N GLU A 231 -18.04 -25.13 3.29
CA GLU A 231 -19.26 -24.81 2.55
C GLU A 231 -19.74 -23.39 2.89
N PRO A 232 -20.57 -22.74 2.04
CA PRO A 232 -21.17 -21.46 2.38
C PRO A 232 -21.89 -21.51 3.73
N ASN A 233 -21.43 -20.70 4.69
CA ASN A 233 -21.92 -20.62 6.06
C ASN A 233 -21.86 -21.93 6.86
N LYS A 234 -20.91 -22.82 6.53
CA LYS A 234 -20.72 -24.07 7.26
C LYS A 234 -19.26 -24.51 7.24
N SER A 235 -18.71 -24.70 8.44
CA SER A 235 -17.37 -25.24 8.63
C SER A 235 -17.34 -26.76 8.45
N ASN A 236 -16.39 -27.24 7.66
CA ASN A 236 -16.00 -28.65 7.51
C ASN A 236 -14.70 -28.97 8.27
N CYS A 237 -14.18 -28.02 9.05
CA CYS A 237 -12.96 -28.18 9.85
C CYS A 237 -13.19 -29.18 10.99
N ASN A 238 -12.66 -30.39 10.81
CA ASN A 238 -12.77 -31.49 11.77
C ASN A 238 -11.72 -31.41 12.88
N GLN A 239 -11.68 -32.39 13.77
CA GLN A 239 -10.75 -32.42 14.91
C GLN A 239 -9.27 -32.27 14.50
N GLN A 240 -8.84 -32.83 13.36
CA GLN A 240 -7.46 -32.69 12.90
C GLN A 240 -7.17 -31.25 12.44
N CYS A 241 -8.12 -30.63 11.73
CA CYS A 241 -8.03 -29.23 11.34
C CYS A 241 -7.97 -28.31 12.58
N LEU A 242 -8.80 -28.58 13.59
CA LEU A 242 -8.86 -27.79 14.84
C LEU A 242 -7.58 -27.84 15.68
N MET A 243 -6.65 -28.77 15.43
CA MET A 243 -5.34 -28.76 16.09
C MET A 243 -4.47 -27.58 15.65
N ASP A 244 -4.61 -27.17 14.38
CA ASP A 244 -3.83 -26.09 13.78
C ASP A 244 -4.63 -24.79 13.60
N TRP A 245 -5.96 -24.87 13.58
CA TRP A 245 -6.85 -23.75 13.26
C TRP A 245 -7.91 -23.54 14.34
N THR A 246 -7.95 -22.33 14.90
CA THR A 246 -8.96 -21.98 15.89
C THR A 246 -10.08 -21.17 15.21
N PRO A 247 -11.35 -21.65 15.24
CA PRO A 247 -12.50 -20.89 14.74
C PRO A 247 -12.64 -19.55 15.46
N VAL A 248 -12.87 -18.47 14.72
CA VAL A 248 -13.08 -17.13 15.31
C VAL A 248 -14.47 -17.07 15.93
N PRO A 249 -14.59 -16.90 17.26
CA PRO A 249 -15.87 -16.98 17.94
C PRO A 249 -16.74 -15.76 17.61
N ALA A 250 -18.03 -16.01 17.35
CA ALA A 250 -19.06 -14.99 17.31
C ALA A 250 -19.80 -14.95 18.66
N PRO A 251 -20.13 -13.75 19.19
CA PRO A 251 -20.96 -13.62 20.38
C PRO A 251 -22.30 -14.35 20.24
N GLU A 252 -22.89 -14.79 21.36
CA GLU A 252 -24.20 -15.48 21.34
C GLU A 252 -25.33 -14.58 20.80
N ILE A 253 -25.24 -13.27 21.08
CA ILE A 253 -26.17 -12.25 20.62
C ILE A 253 -25.88 -11.75 19.19
N ALA A 254 -24.83 -12.28 18.54
CA ALA A 254 -24.48 -11.89 17.18
C ALA A 254 -25.59 -12.29 16.20
N VAL A 255 -25.84 -11.41 15.23
CA VAL A 255 -26.81 -11.62 14.16
C VAL A 255 -26.14 -11.35 12.82
N ASP A 256 -26.68 -11.94 11.77
CA ASP A 256 -26.22 -11.71 10.40
C ASP A 256 -26.42 -10.22 10.03
N GLN A 257 -25.41 -9.61 9.43
CA GLN A 257 -25.43 -8.23 8.99
C GLN A 257 -24.50 -8.02 7.80
N GLY A 258 -25.06 -7.55 6.68
CA GLY A 258 -24.28 -7.27 5.47
C GLY A 258 -23.58 -8.52 4.95
N GLU A 259 -22.25 -8.49 4.87
CA GLU A 259 -21.41 -9.61 4.44
C GLU A 259 -21.04 -10.58 5.59
N TRP A 260 -21.48 -10.31 6.82
CA TRP A 260 -21.17 -11.08 8.01
C TRP A 260 -22.34 -11.99 8.41
N THR A 261 -22.01 -13.22 8.76
CA THR A 261 -22.97 -14.26 9.16
C THR A 261 -22.47 -15.06 10.35
N VAL A 262 -23.40 -15.68 11.08
CA VAL A 262 -23.10 -16.52 12.24
C VAL A 262 -23.29 -17.99 11.91
N VAL A 263 -22.19 -18.75 11.94
CA VAL A 263 -22.19 -20.20 11.78
C VAL A 263 -22.38 -20.85 13.15
N LYS A 264 -23.47 -21.61 13.32
CA LYS A 264 -23.72 -22.37 14.54
C LYS A 264 -22.96 -23.69 14.48
N GLN A 265 -21.92 -23.84 15.30
CA GLN A 265 -21.14 -25.07 15.34
C GLN A 265 -21.86 -26.17 16.11
N THR A 266 -21.64 -27.42 15.71
CA THR A 266 -22.20 -28.60 16.41
C THR A 266 -21.64 -28.77 17.82
N THR A 267 -20.48 -28.18 18.09
CA THR A 267 -19.82 -28.11 19.40
C THR A 267 -20.48 -27.13 20.37
N GLY A 268 -21.42 -26.30 19.90
CA GLY A 268 -22.25 -25.42 20.72
C GLY A 268 -21.81 -23.96 20.84
N PHE A 269 -20.72 -23.54 20.18
CA PHE A 269 -20.35 -22.13 20.08
C PHE A 269 -20.65 -21.56 18.69
N ASN A 270 -20.85 -20.24 18.61
CA ASN A 270 -21.06 -19.53 17.35
C ASN A 270 -19.71 -19.13 16.74
N GLN A 271 -19.56 -19.22 15.42
CA GLN A 271 -18.37 -18.79 14.67
C GLN A 271 -18.74 -17.69 13.68
N TRP A 272 -17.86 -16.70 13.52
CA TRP A 272 -18.02 -15.70 12.47
C TRP A 272 -17.73 -16.29 11.09
N ALA A 273 -18.54 -15.94 10.11
CA ALA A 273 -18.25 -16.10 8.69
C ALA A 273 -18.31 -14.73 7.99
N TYR A 274 -17.47 -14.56 6.98
CA TYR A 274 -17.43 -13.37 6.13
C TYR A 274 -17.55 -13.79 4.67
N ARG A 275 -18.48 -13.17 3.94
CA ARG A 275 -18.85 -13.53 2.56
C ARG A 275 -19.15 -15.02 2.40
N GLY A 276 -19.84 -15.59 3.38
CA GLY A 276 -20.17 -17.01 3.40
C GLY A 276 -19.03 -17.95 3.80
N LYS A 277 -17.81 -17.46 4.04
CA LYS A 277 -16.67 -18.31 4.44
C LYS A 277 -16.44 -18.25 5.96
N PRO A 278 -16.46 -19.39 6.69
CA PRO A 278 -16.11 -19.43 8.11
C PRO A 278 -14.69 -18.94 8.39
N LEU A 279 -14.51 -18.19 9.48
CA LEU A 279 -13.25 -17.54 9.83
C LEU A 279 -12.46 -18.30 10.89
N TYR A 280 -11.14 -18.35 10.73
CA TYR A 280 -10.21 -18.99 11.66
C TYR A 280 -8.98 -18.12 11.91
N THR A 281 -8.34 -18.32 13.06
CA THR A 281 -6.95 -17.92 13.30
C THR A 281 -6.03 -19.13 13.20
N TYR A 282 -4.79 -18.92 12.75
CA TYR A 282 -3.81 -19.99 12.64
C TYR A 282 -2.99 -20.12 13.94
N ASN A 283 -2.98 -21.31 14.55
CA ASN A 283 -2.37 -21.52 15.87
C ASN A 283 -0.83 -21.38 15.84
N LYS A 284 -0.21 -21.43 14.65
CA LYS A 284 1.25 -21.27 14.48
C LYS A 284 1.65 -19.85 14.05
N ASP A 285 0.70 -18.92 13.94
CA ASP A 285 1.04 -17.52 13.76
C ASP A 285 1.72 -16.99 15.03
N THR A 286 2.99 -16.63 14.90
CA THR A 286 3.79 -16.06 16.01
C THR A 286 3.84 -14.53 15.99
N ARG A 287 3.25 -13.91 14.96
CA ARG A 287 3.26 -12.45 14.73
C ARG A 287 1.91 -11.99 14.21
N SER A 288 1.56 -10.74 14.52
CA SER A 288 0.39 -10.09 13.95
C SER A 288 0.54 -9.93 12.43
N ARG A 289 -0.59 -9.91 11.71
CA ARG A 289 -0.68 -9.67 10.26
C ARG A 289 0.12 -10.69 9.44
N SER A 290 0.26 -11.91 9.96
CA SER A 290 0.99 -13.02 9.33
C SER A 290 0.32 -13.49 8.04
N PHE A 291 1.13 -14.06 7.15
CA PHE A 291 0.69 -14.76 5.95
C PHE A 291 0.97 -16.27 6.03
N ALA A 292 1.57 -16.76 7.11
CA ALA A 292 2.02 -18.14 7.23
C ALA A 292 0.85 -19.14 7.15
N GLY A 293 -0.35 -18.75 7.60
CA GLY A 293 -1.54 -19.58 7.42
C GLY A 293 -1.89 -19.82 5.94
N SER A 294 -1.63 -18.86 5.05
CA SER A 294 -1.89 -19.01 3.61
C SER A 294 -0.85 -19.87 2.89
N ASP A 295 0.25 -20.25 3.56
CA ASP A 295 1.19 -21.23 3.02
C ASP A 295 0.68 -22.67 3.19
N VAL A 296 -0.32 -22.85 4.04
CA VAL A 296 -1.01 -24.13 4.18
C VAL A 296 -1.97 -24.30 2.98
N PRO A 297 -1.90 -25.41 2.22
CA PRO A 297 -2.73 -25.58 1.03
C PRO A 297 -4.22 -25.34 1.28
N ASN A 298 -4.84 -24.53 0.40
CA ASN A 298 -6.26 -24.15 0.41
C ASN A 298 -6.69 -23.17 1.52
N TRP A 299 -5.76 -22.62 2.29
CA TRP A 299 -6.03 -21.56 3.27
C TRP A 299 -5.66 -20.20 2.72
N HIS A 300 -6.45 -19.18 3.09
CA HIS A 300 -6.28 -17.83 2.55
C HIS A 300 -6.52 -16.78 3.62
N ASN A 301 -5.61 -15.81 3.71
CA ASN A 301 -5.82 -14.56 4.43
C ASN A 301 -7.08 -13.86 3.90
N VAL A 302 -7.87 -13.31 4.81
CA VAL A 302 -9.11 -12.60 4.45
C VAL A 302 -8.83 -11.12 4.24
N TYR A 303 -9.34 -10.60 3.13
CA TYR A 303 -9.32 -9.18 2.82
C TYR A 303 -10.76 -8.67 2.74
N THR A 304 -11.00 -7.47 3.25
CA THR A 304 -12.25 -6.74 2.95
C THR A 304 -12.22 -6.23 1.51
N GLN A 305 -11.03 -5.90 1.01
CA GLN A 305 -10.77 -5.52 -0.38
C GLN A 305 -9.33 -5.88 -0.77
N ARG A 306 -9.12 -6.60 -1.87
CA ARG A 306 -7.79 -6.79 -2.48
C ARG A 306 -7.48 -5.67 -3.46
N ALA A 307 -6.20 -5.36 -3.65
CA ALA A 307 -5.78 -4.53 -4.76
C ALA A 307 -6.02 -5.26 -6.09
N VAL A 308 -6.22 -4.51 -7.17
CA VAL A 308 -6.30 -5.08 -8.52
C VAL A 308 -4.90 -5.46 -9.00
N LEU A 309 -4.83 -6.52 -9.80
CA LEU A 309 -3.59 -7.04 -10.40
C LEU A 309 -2.71 -5.93 -10.99
N PRO A 310 -1.38 -5.99 -10.77
CA PRO A 310 -0.42 -5.10 -11.40
C PRO A 310 -0.34 -5.35 -12.93
N PRO A 311 0.44 -4.53 -13.68
CA PRO A 311 0.77 -4.82 -15.07
C PRO A 311 1.21 -6.28 -15.28
N ALA A 312 0.75 -6.89 -16.37
CA ALA A 312 0.90 -8.33 -16.61
C ALA A 312 2.36 -8.75 -16.82
N GLU A 313 3.25 -7.82 -17.17
CA GLU A 313 4.69 -8.07 -17.26
C GLU A 313 5.40 -8.19 -15.90
N PHE A 314 4.75 -7.79 -14.79
CA PHE A 314 5.37 -7.89 -13.48
C PHE A 314 5.24 -9.29 -12.91
N THR A 315 6.24 -9.68 -12.14
CA THR A 315 6.36 -11.01 -11.53
C THR A 315 6.44 -10.89 -10.01
N VAL A 316 6.21 -12.01 -9.32
CA VAL A 316 6.42 -12.13 -7.88
C VAL A 316 7.69 -12.95 -7.64
N GLN A 317 8.57 -12.45 -6.78
CA GLN A 317 9.83 -13.12 -6.44
C GLN A 317 9.95 -13.36 -4.95
N ASP A 318 10.52 -14.51 -4.60
CA ASP A 318 10.96 -14.80 -3.24
C ASP A 318 12.09 -13.84 -2.86
N ALA A 319 11.91 -13.13 -1.74
CA ALA A 319 12.90 -12.19 -1.25
C ALA A 319 13.78 -12.84 -0.18
N GLY A 320 15.09 -12.59 -0.24
CA GLY A 320 16.06 -13.17 0.70
C GLY A 320 15.85 -12.80 2.18
N PHE A 321 15.04 -11.77 2.47
CA PHE A 321 14.65 -11.43 3.85
C PHE A 321 13.49 -12.29 4.40
N GLY A 322 12.86 -13.14 3.57
CA GLY A 322 11.66 -13.91 3.89
C GLY A 322 10.37 -13.16 3.56
N GLY A 323 9.65 -13.66 2.56
CA GLY A 323 8.46 -13.03 2.00
C GLY A 323 8.63 -12.80 0.50
N HIS A 324 7.82 -11.89 -0.06
CA HIS A 324 7.74 -11.69 -1.51
C HIS A 324 7.82 -10.21 -1.89
N VAL A 325 8.45 -9.95 -3.03
CA VAL A 325 8.52 -8.63 -3.68
C VAL A 325 7.90 -8.67 -5.06
N LEU A 326 7.41 -7.52 -5.51
CA LEU A 326 7.06 -7.31 -6.91
C LEU A 326 8.33 -7.05 -7.72
N ALA A 327 8.43 -7.66 -8.89
CA ALA A 327 9.57 -7.56 -9.78
C ALA A 327 9.15 -7.27 -11.23
N ASP A 328 10.09 -6.80 -12.04
CA ASP A 328 9.89 -6.63 -13.49
C ASP A 328 9.83 -8.00 -14.21
N ALA A 329 9.70 -7.95 -15.55
CA ALA A 329 9.65 -9.14 -16.40
C ALA A 329 10.93 -9.98 -16.37
N ASN A 330 12.05 -9.42 -15.90
CA ASN A 330 13.34 -10.10 -15.77
C ASN A 330 13.60 -10.58 -14.33
N GLY A 331 12.63 -10.42 -13.42
CA GLY A 331 12.75 -10.79 -12.02
C GLY A 331 13.49 -9.78 -11.13
N LYS A 332 13.88 -8.60 -11.66
CA LYS A 332 14.50 -7.55 -10.83
C LYS A 332 13.44 -6.89 -9.96
N THR A 333 13.74 -6.76 -8.67
CA THR A 333 12.86 -6.11 -7.69
C THR A 333 12.48 -4.70 -8.14
N ILE A 334 11.19 -4.38 -8.00
CA ILE A 334 10.66 -3.02 -8.22
C ILE A 334 10.85 -2.20 -6.94
N TYR A 335 11.30 -0.96 -7.11
CA TYR A 335 11.54 0.00 -6.04
C TYR A 335 10.64 1.23 -6.17
N LEU A 336 10.17 1.69 -5.01
CA LEU A 336 9.52 2.97 -4.84
C LEU A 336 10.53 3.96 -4.26
N TYR A 337 10.53 5.19 -4.78
CA TYR A 337 11.25 6.29 -4.17
C TYR A 337 10.32 7.02 -3.20
N ASN A 338 10.67 7.03 -1.92
CA ASN A 338 10.01 7.81 -0.89
C ASN A 338 10.76 9.14 -0.72
N CYS A 339 10.02 10.24 -0.61
CA CYS A 339 10.63 11.56 -0.42
C CYS A 339 9.73 12.50 0.36
N ARG A 340 10.26 13.11 1.43
CA ARG A 340 9.61 14.20 2.17
C ARG A 340 10.62 15.30 2.46
N ASP A 341 10.28 16.53 2.04
CA ASP A 341 11.10 17.69 2.34
C ASP A 341 11.22 17.91 3.86
N ASP A 342 12.26 18.60 4.31
CA ASP A 342 12.39 18.98 5.72
C ASP A 342 11.74 20.34 6.03
N SER A 343 10.76 20.78 5.23
CA SER A 343 9.96 21.94 5.59
C SER A 343 9.04 21.57 6.76
N TYR A 344 8.50 22.58 7.45
CA TYR A 344 7.46 22.32 8.45
C TYR A 344 6.26 21.58 7.85
N ALA A 345 5.93 21.83 6.57
CA ALA A 345 4.82 21.21 5.87
C ALA A 345 5.07 19.75 5.43
N GLN A 346 6.32 19.26 5.44
CA GLN A 346 6.69 17.88 5.04
C GLN A 346 6.16 17.49 3.65
N LEU A 347 6.35 18.37 2.65
CA LEU A 347 5.82 18.15 1.31
C LEU A 347 6.49 16.96 0.63
N ALA A 348 5.70 16.23 -0.14
CA ALA A 348 6.17 15.12 -0.97
C ALA A 348 7.12 15.62 -2.08
N CYS A 349 8.18 14.86 -2.37
CA CYS A 349 9.19 15.18 -3.39
C CYS A 349 9.55 14.00 -4.30
N ASP A 350 8.63 13.05 -4.40
CA ASP A 350 8.73 11.77 -5.08
C ASP A 350 7.83 11.72 -6.34
N HIS A 351 7.27 12.86 -6.78
CA HIS A 351 6.40 12.98 -7.96
C HIS A 351 7.14 13.72 -9.08
N PRO A 352 6.95 13.39 -10.37
CA PRO A 352 7.60 14.10 -11.48
C PRO A 352 7.34 15.60 -11.51
N ASP A 353 6.25 16.08 -10.91
CA ASP A 353 5.90 17.51 -10.85
C ASP A 353 6.47 18.20 -9.59
N SER A 354 7.25 17.48 -8.78
CA SER A 354 7.94 17.99 -7.59
C SER A 354 9.46 17.97 -7.78
N THR A 355 10.20 18.69 -6.92
CA THR A 355 11.67 18.76 -7.00
C THR A 355 12.32 17.37 -7.07
N GLN A 356 13.20 17.18 -8.05
CA GLN A 356 13.94 15.92 -8.24
C GLN A 356 15.33 15.97 -7.58
N ALA A 357 15.70 17.10 -6.98
CA ALA A 357 17.02 17.32 -6.38
C ALA A 357 17.34 16.28 -5.30
N TYR A 358 16.37 15.92 -4.44
CA TYR A 358 16.57 14.90 -3.42
C TYR A 358 16.84 13.53 -4.01
N ARG A 359 16.08 13.13 -5.03
CA ARG A 359 16.28 11.83 -5.70
C ARG A 359 17.67 11.77 -6.28
N LEU A 360 18.03 12.75 -7.11
CA LEU A 360 19.32 12.85 -7.80
C LEU A 360 20.50 12.88 -6.82
N ALA A 361 20.36 13.58 -5.69
CA ALA A 361 21.37 13.58 -4.62
C ALA A 361 21.56 12.16 -4.04
N ILE A 362 20.48 11.43 -3.79
CA ILE A 362 20.53 10.08 -3.23
C ILE A 362 21.12 9.08 -4.23
N CYS A 363 20.50 8.89 -5.40
CA CYS A 363 20.89 7.83 -6.35
C CYS A 363 22.18 8.13 -7.13
N GLY A 364 22.54 9.40 -7.33
CA GLY A 364 23.60 9.79 -8.26
C GLY A 364 24.56 10.85 -7.74
N ASN A 365 24.49 11.23 -6.45
CA ASN A 365 25.28 12.34 -5.90
C ASN A 365 25.14 13.63 -6.74
N GLY A 366 23.93 13.88 -7.26
CA GLY A 366 23.61 15.01 -8.13
C GLY A 366 23.89 14.78 -9.62
N ASP A 367 24.56 13.70 -10.01
CA ASP A 367 24.74 13.31 -11.42
C ASP A 367 23.56 12.44 -11.89
N PRO A 368 22.73 12.93 -12.85
CA PRO A 368 21.61 12.14 -13.32
C PRO A 368 21.99 10.90 -14.10
N ALA A 369 23.13 10.88 -14.80
CA ALA A 369 23.58 9.69 -15.53
C ALA A 369 23.94 8.57 -14.56
N LEU A 370 24.65 8.90 -13.47
CA LEU A 370 24.94 7.96 -12.41
C LEU A 370 23.67 7.50 -11.69
N CYS A 371 22.70 8.40 -11.47
CA CYS A 371 21.42 8.03 -10.89
C CYS A 371 20.66 7.02 -11.75
N LEU A 372 20.58 7.25 -13.06
CA LEU A 372 19.95 6.33 -14.02
C LEU A 372 20.65 4.98 -14.07
N GLU A 373 21.98 4.97 -13.97
CA GLU A 373 22.74 3.72 -13.89
C GLU A 373 22.48 2.98 -12.57
N THR A 374 22.33 3.71 -11.45
CA THR A 374 22.16 3.11 -10.12
C THR A 374 20.73 2.59 -9.91
N PHE A 375 19.73 3.42 -10.21
CA PHE A 375 18.30 3.11 -10.14
C PHE A 375 17.64 3.42 -11.50
N PRO A 376 17.76 2.50 -12.48
CA PRO A 376 17.07 2.65 -13.76
C PRO A 376 15.56 2.66 -13.56
N TYR A 377 14.85 3.46 -14.36
CA TYR A 377 13.39 3.39 -14.44
C TYR A 377 12.94 2.02 -14.96
N VAL A 378 11.77 1.56 -14.53
CA VAL A 378 11.12 0.41 -15.18
C VAL A 378 10.42 0.91 -16.44
N GLU A 379 10.97 0.55 -17.60
CA GLU A 379 10.42 0.91 -18.91
C GLU A 379 9.04 0.28 -19.15
N ALA A 380 8.21 0.98 -19.92
CA ALA A 380 6.91 0.50 -20.36
C ALA A 380 6.73 0.79 -21.85
N ALA A 381 5.97 -0.06 -22.57
CA ALA A 381 5.54 0.31 -23.91
C ALA A 381 4.62 1.55 -23.85
N ALA A 382 4.70 2.43 -24.84
CA ALA A 382 3.93 3.69 -24.87
C ALA A 382 2.41 3.48 -24.76
N ASP A 383 1.93 2.38 -25.35
CA ASP A 383 0.53 1.96 -25.36
C ASP A 383 0.18 0.95 -24.26
N ALA A 384 1.14 0.57 -23.39
CA ALA A 384 0.87 -0.34 -22.29
C ALA A 384 -0.19 0.23 -21.35
N ARG A 385 -1.03 -0.66 -20.80
CA ARG A 385 -2.14 -0.33 -19.90
C ARG A 385 -2.16 -1.32 -18.75
N SER A 386 -2.59 -0.86 -17.59
CA SER A 386 -2.90 -1.73 -16.46
C SER A 386 -4.40 -1.76 -16.23
N ALA A 387 -4.91 -2.92 -15.82
CA ALA A 387 -6.28 -3.04 -15.34
C ALA A 387 -6.46 -2.41 -13.95
N SER A 388 -5.36 -2.25 -13.20
CA SER A 388 -5.34 -1.55 -11.92
C SER A 388 -5.14 -0.05 -12.12
N PRO A 389 -6.01 0.82 -11.56
CA PRO A 389 -5.85 2.27 -11.66
C PRO A 389 -4.67 2.79 -10.82
N LEU A 390 -4.03 1.93 -10.01
CA LEU A 390 -2.81 2.26 -9.28
C LEU A 390 -1.59 2.36 -10.21
N TRP A 391 -1.66 1.80 -11.41
CA TRP A 391 -0.54 1.73 -12.34
C TRP A 391 -0.83 2.49 -13.63
N THR A 392 0.11 3.32 -14.04
CA THR A 392 0.01 4.14 -15.26
C THR A 392 1.35 4.17 -15.98
N VAL A 393 1.31 4.42 -17.28
CA VAL A 393 2.51 4.75 -18.06
C VAL A 393 2.69 6.27 -18.04
N LEU A 394 3.86 6.73 -17.62
CA LEU A 394 4.25 8.14 -17.69
C LEU A 394 5.29 8.34 -18.78
N THR A 395 5.28 9.52 -19.39
CA THR A 395 6.39 9.96 -20.23
C THR A 395 7.26 10.89 -19.39
N ILE A 396 8.55 10.60 -19.30
CA ILE A 396 9.52 11.35 -18.49
C ILE A 396 10.75 11.71 -19.31
N ASP A 397 11.38 12.82 -18.96
CA ASP A 397 12.78 13.07 -19.29
C ASP A 397 13.66 12.29 -18.30
N PRO A 398 14.43 11.28 -18.75
CA PRO A 398 15.22 10.45 -17.85
C PRO A 398 16.28 11.22 -17.07
N MET A 399 16.82 12.31 -17.63
CA MET A 399 17.90 13.08 -17.02
C MET A 399 17.42 14.02 -15.93
N THR A 400 16.14 14.40 -15.96
CA THR A 400 15.58 15.29 -14.93
C THR A 400 14.62 14.54 -14.01
N GLY A 401 13.92 13.54 -14.52
CA GLY A 401 12.79 12.86 -13.87
C GLY A 401 11.49 13.67 -13.92
N HIS A 402 11.49 14.82 -14.59
CA HIS A 402 10.30 15.63 -14.84
C HIS A 402 9.57 15.15 -16.10
N ARG A 403 8.33 15.62 -16.27
CA ARG A 403 7.61 15.45 -17.54
C ARG A 403 8.35 16.23 -18.64
N PRO A 404 8.55 15.63 -19.83
CA PRO A 404 9.23 16.30 -20.91
C PRO A 404 8.36 17.41 -21.50
N THR A 405 9.01 18.39 -22.13
CA THR A 405 8.32 19.33 -23.00
C THR A 405 7.80 18.63 -24.26
N ALA A 406 6.75 19.18 -24.88
CA ALA A 406 6.15 18.56 -26.07
C ALA A 406 7.18 18.42 -27.20
N GLY A 407 7.37 17.18 -27.69
CA GLY A 407 8.32 16.87 -28.75
C GLY A 407 9.79 16.79 -28.32
N GLN A 408 10.08 16.80 -27.03
CA GLN A 408 11.44 16.64 -26.51
C GLN A 408 12.03 15.27 -26.92
N GLU A 409 13.21 15.29 -27.54
CA GLU A 409 13.97 14.08 -27.87
C GLU A 409 14.51 13.41 -26.60
N GLY A 410 14.61 12.07 -26.63
CA GLY A 410 15.15 11.29 -25.51
C GLY A 410 14.18 11.07 -24.34
N ALA A 411 12.92 11.51 -24.47
CA ALA A 411 11.87 11.13 -23.53
C ALA A 411 11.59 9.62 -23.57
N MET A 412 11.28 9.04 -22.41
CA MET A 412 11.00 7.61 -22.28
C MET A 412 9.66 7.35 -21.61
N HIS A 413 9.09 6.16 -21.87
CA HIS A 413 7.86 5.69 -21.25
C HIS A 413 8.19 4.74 -20.10
N VAL A 414 7.64 5.01 -18.92
CA VAL A 414 7.96 4.28 -17.68
C VAL A 414 6.71 3.90 -16.92
N TRP A 415 6.76 2.78 -16.23
CA TRP A 415 5.73 2.43 -15.27
C TRP A 415 5.78 3.34 -14.06
N ALA A 416 4.59 3.71 -13.59
CA ALA A 416 4.40 4.53 -12.41
C ALA A 416 3.32 3.94 -11.52
N TYR A 417 3.61 3.89 -10.22
CA TYR A 417 2.68 3.49 -9.18
C TYR A 417 2.14 4.74 -8.46
N ARG A 418 0.82 4.93 -8.48
CA ARG A 418 0.14 6.12 -7.92
C ARG A 418 0.77 7.42 -8.44
N GLY A 419 1.01 7.48 -9.75
CA GLY A 419 1.58 8.65 -10.44
C GLY A 419 3.08 8.87 -10.23
N ARG A 420 3.80 7.94 -9.58
CA ARG A 420 5.24 8.06 -9.30
C ARG A 420 6.02 6.98 -10.06
N PRO A 421 7.06 7.33 -10.82
CA PRO A 421 7.88 6.34 -11.51
C PRO A 421 8.41 5.28 -10.54
N VAL A 422 8.50 4.04 -11.02
CA VAL A 422 9.13 2.94 -10.28
C VAL A 422 10.46 2.56 -10.92
N TYR A 423 11.33 1.94 -10.13
CA TYR A 423 12.74 1.72 -10.50
C TYR A 423 13.15 0.27 -10.31
N THR A 424 14.20 -0.17 -11.00
CA THR A 424 14.99 -1.33 -10.60
C THR A 424 16.28 -0.87 -9.93
N TYR A 425 17.08 -1.80 -9.39
CA TYR A 425 18.40 -1.49 -8.88
C TYR A 425 19.47 -2.27 -9.64
N ARG A 426 20.56 -1.59 -10.02
CA ARG A 426 21.65 -2.22 -10.77
C ARG A 426 22.33 -3.35 -10.00
N GLY A 427 22.42 -3.24 -8.68
CA GLY A 427 23.08 -4.23 -7.83
C GLY A 427 22.31 -5.55 -7.64
N ASP A 428 21.07 -5.64 -8.13
CA ASP A 428 20.25 -6.86 -8.06
C ASP A 428 20.55 -7.76 -9.25
N PHE A 429 21.48 -8.71 -9.09
CA PHE A 429 21.93 -9.58 -10.18
C PHE A 429 21.10 -10.84 -10.38
N GLU A 430 20.24 -11.18 -9.41
CA GLU A 430 19.41 -12.39 -9.41
C GLU A 430 17.97 -12.02 -9.06
N PRO A 431 16.97 -12.81 -9.50
CA PRO A 431 15.57 -12.56 -9.17
C PRO A 431 15.32 -12.49 -7.66
N GLY A 432 14.50 -11.52 -7.23
CA GLY A 432 14.13 -11.35 -5.81
C GLY A 432 15.21 -10.78 -4.89
N VAL A 433 16.42 -10.53 -5.41
CA VAL A 433 17.44 -9.77 -4.67
C VAL A 433 16.97 -8.34 -4.45
N THR A 434 17.17 -7.83 -3.24
CA THR A 434 16.61 -6.55 -2.77
C THR A 434 17.70 -5.58 -2.30
N ARG A 435 18.88 -5.55 -2.92
CA ARG A 435 20.05 -4.77 -2.44
C ARG A 435 19.85 -3.26 -2.52
N GLY A 436 18.91 -2.78 -3.33
CA GLY A 436 18.49 -1.39 -3.35
C GLY A 436 17.60 -1.01 -2.16
N ASP A 437 17.13 -1.97 -1.36
CA ASP A 437 16.21 -1.68 -0.26
C ASP A 437 16.93 -0.93 0.86
N GLY A 438 16.34 0.20 1.24
CA GLY A 438 16.89 1.06 2.26
C GLY A 438 18.02 1.96 1.81
N PHE A 439 18.26 2.06 0.49
CA PHE A 439 19.20 3.00 -0.08
C PHE A 439 18.70 4.44 0.12
N GLY A 440 19.43 5.25 0.88
CA GLY A 440 19.10 6.64 1.19
C GLY A 440 18.85 6.88 2.67
N GLU A 441 18.21 8.00 2.99
CA GLU A 441 18.06 8.46 4.37
C GLU A 441 17.15 7.56 5.20
N PHE A 442 17.60 7.28 6.42
CA PHE A 442 16.86 6.47 7.41
C PHE A 442 16.37 5.14 6.84
N THR A 443 17.28 4.37 6.24
CA THR A 443 16.95 3.09 5.59
C THR A 443 15.88 3.26 4.50
N GLY A 444 16.01 4.33 3.70
CA GLY A 444 15.11 4.66 2.58
C GLY A 444 13.70 5.10 2.99
N ARG A 445 13.41 5.30 4.28
CA ARG A 445 12.05 5.63 4.75
C ARG A 445 11.63 7.06 4.44
N ARG A 446 12.58 8.00 4.38
CA ARG A 446 12.27 9.42 4.12
C ARG A 446 12.61 9.84 2.71
N ASN A 447 13.90 9.84 2.38
CA ASN A 447 14.46 10.23 1.09
C ASN A 447 15.31 9.06 0.58
N GLY A 448 14.68 8.11 -0.11
CA GLY A 448 15.36 6.91 -0.56
C GLY A 448 14.46 5.85 -1.17
N PHE A 449 15.07 4.73 -1.54
CA PHE A 449 14.44 3.65 -2.27
C PHE A 449 14.06 2.51 -1.34
N LYS A 450 12.83 2.02 -1.49
CA LYS A 450 12.27 0.88 -0.77
C LYS A 450 11.76 -0.14 -1.76
N ALA A 451 12.06 -1.41 -1.52
CA ALA A 451 11.51 -2.50 -2.32
C ALA A 451 9.97 -2.48 -2.25
N PHE A 452 9.31 -2.80 -3.35
CA PHE A 452 7.86 -3.00 -3.39
C PHE A 452 7.54 -4.37 -2.78
N VAL A 453 7.43 -4.38 -1.46
CA VAL A 453 7.16 -5.59 -0.69
C VAL A 453 5.67 -5.95 -0.74
N LEU A 454 5.37 -7.19 -1.12
CA LEU A 454 4.02 -7.78 -1.11
C LEU A 454 3.76 -8.51 0.21
N ARG A 455 4.81 -9.14 0.75
CA ARG A 455 4.80 -9.89 2.01
C ARG A 455 6.16 -9.80 2.69
N ASP A 456 6.17 -9.67 4.01
CA ASP A 456 7.36 -9.74 4.84
C ASP A 456 7.00 -10.46 6.13
N ASP A 457 7.67 -11.60 6.35
CA ASP A 457 7.36 -12.53 7.45
C ASP A 457 7.86 -12.04 8.82
N PHE A 458 8.71 -11.01 8.85
CA PHE A 458 9.42 -10.61 10.07
C PHE A 458 9.15 -9.18 10.50
N GLN A 459 9.22 -8.21 9.58
CA GLN A 459 9.15 -6.78 9.93
C GLN A 459 7.86 -6.10 9.49
N GLY A 460 7.03 -6.79 8.69
CA GLY A 460 5.77 -6.27 8.19
C GLY A 460 5.94 -5.06 7.26
N ALA A 461 6.99 -5.04 6.43
CA ALA A 461 7.26 -3.96 5.49
C ALA A 461 6.11 -3.68 4.51
N ALA A 462 5.30 -4.68 4.14
CA ALA A 462 4.10 -4.49 3.32
C ALA A 462 3.03 -3.56 3.96
N PHE A 463 3.09 -3.35 5.27
CA PHE A 463 2.14 -2.54 6.05
C PHE A 463 2.72 -1.18 6.47
N ARG A 464 3.89 -0.80 5.94
CA ARG A 464 4.58 0.44 6.32
C ARG A 464 5.11 1.16 5.08
N ARG A 465 4.99 2.49 5.05
CA ARG A 465 5.57 3.34 4.00
C ARG A 465 6.43 4.45 4.55
#